data_AF-A0A0A9CLQ2-F1
#
_entry.id   AF-A0A0A9CLQ2-F1
#
_cell.length_a   1.000
_cell.length_b   1.000
_cell.length_c   1.000
_cell.angle_alpha   90.00
_cell.angle_beta   90.00
_cell.angle_gamma   90.00
#
_symmetry.space_group_name_H-M   'P 1'
#
loop_
_entity.id
_entity.type
_entity.pdbx_description
1 polymer ?
#
loop_
_entity_poly.entity_id
_entity_poly.type
_entity_poly.pdbx_seq_one_letter_code
_entity_poly.pdbx_strand_id
1 'polypeptide(L)'
;MFDCVSGSLSDDGISGCILADDMGLGKTLQSITLLYTLLCQGFDGKPMVKRAVIVTPTSLVSNWESEISKWLKGKVQLLALCESTRADVLSGIESFLKPLSRLQVLIISYETFGMHSSKFERPGSCDLLICDEAHRLKNDQTLTNKALASLPCTRRILLSGTPMQNDLEEFFSMVNFTNPGVLGDASYFR
;
A
#
# COMPACT_ATOMS: atom_id res chain seq x y z
N MET A 1 -5.96 12.46 4.58
CA MET A 1 -5.04 11.33 4.37
C MET A 1 -4.26 10.98 5.64
N PHE A 2 -3.42 11.87 6.18
CA PHE A 2 -2.66 11.63 7.42
C PHE A 2 -3.56 11.27 8.61
N ASP A 3 -4.63 12.03 8.84
CA ASP A 3 -5.54 11.79 9.96
C ASP A 3 -6.20 10.41 9.91
N CYS A 4 -6.53 9.92 8.71
CA CYS A 4 -7.07 8.58 8.48
C CYS A 4 -6.06 7.49 8.86
N VAL A 5 -4.82 7.57 8.33
CA VAL A 5 -3.82 6.50 8.53
C VAL A 5 -3.10 6.57 9.89
N SER A 6 -3.22 7.70 10.58
CA SER A 6 -2.69 7.87 11.93
C SER A 6 -3.65 7.38 13.02
N GLY A 7 -4.93 7.11 12.68
CA GLY A 7 -5.96 6.72 13.63
C GLY A 7 -6.53 7.90 14.44
N SER A 8 -6.38 9.13 13.94
CA SER A 8 -6.77 10.34 14.69
C SER A 8 -8.25 10.71 14.54
N LEU A 9 -8.95 10.14 13.55
CA LEU A 9 -10.32 10.55 13.19
C LEU A 9 -11.44 9.83 13.95
N SER A 10 -11.18 8.70 14.60
CA SER A 10 -12.24 7.90 15.24
C SER A 10 -11.70 6.85 16.21
N ASP A 11 -12.42 6.59 17.30
CA ASP A 11 -12.18 5.47 18.23
C ASP A 11 -12.46 4.09 17.59
N ASP A 12 -13.09 4.05 16.40
CA ASP A 12 -13.50 2.83 15.68
C ASP A 12 -12.34 2.08 14.98
N GLY A 13 -11.09 2.38 15.31
CA GLY A 13 -9.93 1.64 14.78
C GLY A 13 -9.65 1.87 13.29
N ILE A 14 -10.11 2.98 12.71
CA ILE A 14 -9.85 3.34 11.32
C ILE A 14 -8.38 3.70 11.14
N SER A 15 -7.68 2.98 10.26
CA SER A 15 -6.27 3.23 9.91
C SER A 15 -5.99 3.15 8.40
N GLY A 16 -7.04 3.03 7.59
CA GLY A 16 -6.98 3.00 6.13
C GLY A 16 -7.56 4.25 5.47
N CYS A 17 -7.20 4.48 4.20
CA CYS A 17 -7.65 5.63 3.42
C CYS A 17 -7.89 5.25 1.97
N ILE A 18 -8.95 5.79 1.36
CA ILE A 18 -9.20 5.68 -0.08
C ILE A 18 -9.08 7.09 -0.66
N LEU A 19 -8.11 7.30 -1.55
CA LEU A 19 -7.95 8.54 -2.29
C LEU A 19 -8.47 8.33 -3.72
N ALA A 20 -9.66 8.86 -3.98
CA ALA A 20 -10.39 8.63 -5.22
C ALA A 20 -10.52 9.89 -6.09
N ASP A 21 -9.49 10.74 -6.05
CA ASP A 21 -9.39 11.94 -6.89
C ASP A 21 -9.19 11.56 -8.37
N ASP A 22 -9.62 12.43 -9.28
CA ASP A 22 -9.40 12.24 -10.72
C ASP A 22 -7.91 12.05 -11.10
N MET A 23 -7.70 11.42 -12.25
CA MET A 23 -6.36 11.26 -12.82
C MET A 23 -5.73 12.63 -13.07
N GLY A 24 -4.45 12.78 -12.71
CA GLY A 24 -3.72 14.04 -12.91
C GLY A 24 -3.73 15.02 -11.72
N LEU A 25 -4.53 14.79 -10.68
CA LEU A 25 -4.59 15.66 -9.48
C LEU A 25 -3.43 15.46 -8.47
N GLY A 26 -2.37 14.74 -8.86
CA GLY A 26 -1.17 14.61 -8.06
C GLY A 26 -1.26 13.60 -6.91
N LYS A 27 -2.15 12.60 -6.98
CA LYS A 27 -2.28 11.51 -5.99
C LYS A 27 -0.94 10.88 -5.61
N THR A 28 -0.06 10.64 -6.59
CA THR A 28 1.28 10.11 -6.37
C THR A 28 2.10 11.01 -5.45
N LEU A 29 2.18 12.32 -5.72
CA LEU A 29 2.92 13.26 -4.88
C LEU A 29 2.35 13.35 -3.46
N GLN A 30 1.01 13.40 -3.33
CA GLN A 30 0.38 13.42 -2.02
C GLN A 30 0.69 12.13 -1.23
N SER A 31 0.69 10.98 -1.89
CA SER A 31 1.05 9.69 -1.30
C SER A 31 2.52 9.61 -0.90
N ILE A 32 3.43 10.13 -1.73
CA ILE A 32 4.86 10.24 -1.40
C ILE A 32 5.09 11.16 -0.19
N THR A 33 4.35 12.27 -0.13
CA THR A 33 4.44 13.23 0.98
C THR A 33 4.01 12.58 2.29
N LEU A 34 2.89 11.85 2.26
CA LEU A 34 2.40 11.10 3.41
C LEU A 34 3.37 10.00 3.83
N LEU A 35 3.84 9.19 2.87
CA LEU A 35 4.83 8.14 3.08
C LEU A 35 6.07 8.70 3.80
N TYR A 36 6.63 9.80 3.28
CA TYR A 36 7.81 10.42 3.87
C TYR A 36 7.54 10.96 5.28
N THR A 37 6.37 11.55 5.50
CA THR A 37 5.94 12.02 6.82
C THR A 37 5.91 10.88 7.82
N LEU A 38 5.30 9.75 7.48
CA LEU A 38 5.20 8.58 8.36
C LEU A 38 6.54 7.86 8.60
N LEU A 39 7.46 7.93 7.64
CA LEU A 39 8.82 7.39 7.77
C LEU A 39 9.72 8.26 8.66
N CYS A 40 9.36 9.53 8.90
CA CYS A 40 10.18 10.46 9.67
C CYS A 40 9.55 10.90 10.99
N GLN A 41 8.22 10.87 11.10
CA GLN A 41 7.48 11.48 12.18
C GLN A 41 6.42 10.54 12.73
N GLY A 42 6.05 10.82 13.98
CA GLY A 42 4.96 10.21 14.74
C GLY A 42 4.72 10.99 16.02
N PHE A 43 3.60 10.70 16.68
CA PHE A 43 3.17 11.47 17.86
C PHE A 43 4.14 11.38 19.04
N ASP A 44 4.92 10.30 19.13
CA ASP A 44 5.95 10.08 20.15
C ASP A 44 7.36 10.55 19.70
N GLY A 45 7.43 11.29 18.59
CA GLY A 45 8.69 11.75 18.00
C GLY A 45 9.47 10.64 17.26
N LYS A 46 8.90 9.45 17.07
CA LYS A 46 9.50 8.35 16.30
C LYS A 46 8.71 8.09 15.01
N PRO A 47 9.33 7.49 13.98
CA PRO A 47 8.62 7.09 12.77
C PRO A 47 7.42 6.17 13.06
N MET A 48 6.25 6.50 12.51
CA MET A 48 5.05 5.65 12.59
C MET A 48 5.13 4.42 11.69
N VAL A 49 5.95 4.49 10.64
CA VAL A 49 6.17 3.45 9.63
C VAL A 49 7.67 3.23 9.51
N LYS A 50 8.10 1.97 9.46
CA LYS A 50 9.50 1.60 9.16
C LYS A 50 9.62 1.02 7.77
N ARG A 51 8.60 0.24 7.34
CA ARG A 51 8.56 -0.40 6.03
C ARG A 51 7.25 -0.11 5.33
N ALA A 52 7.36 0.40 4.11
CA ALA A 52 6.22 0.60 3.22
C ALA A 52 6.35 -0.27 1.98
N VAL A 53 5.22 -0.80 1.52
CA VAL A 53 5.09 -1.53 0.26
C VAL A 53 4.13 -0.77 -0.64
N ILE A 54 4.60 -0.43 -1.83
CA ILE A 54 3.81 0.20 -2.89
C ILE A 54 3.54 -0.87 -3.93
N VAL A 55 2.26 -1.19 -4.11
CA VAL A 55 1.78 -2.16 -5.09
C VAL A 55 1.09 -1.39 -6.22
N THR A 56 1.54 -1.62 -7.44
CA THR A 56 1.14 -0.83 -8.61
C THR A 56 1.07 -1.71 -9.86
N PRO A 57 0.40 -1.34 -10.96
CA PRO A 57 0.61 -2.01 -12.25
C PRO A 57 2.10 -2.07 -12.62
N THR A 58 2.52 -3.14 -13.28
CA THR A 58 3.93 -3.34 -13.69
C THR A 58 4.50 -2.14 -14.46
N SER A 59 3.72 -1.55 -15.35
CA SER A 59 4.10 -0.38 -16.15
C SER A 59 4.37 0.89 -15.33
N LEU A 60 3.91 0.95 -14.08
CA LEU A 60 4.03 2.11 -13.20
C LEU A 60 5.10 1.96 -12.12
N VAL A 61 5.76 0.79 -12.01
CA VAL A 61 6.81 0.55 -11.01
C VAL A 61 7.97 1.53 -11.17
N SER A 62 8.51 1.66 -12.38
CA SER A 62 9.60 2.59 -12.69
C SER A 62 9.19 4.06 -12.57
N ASN A 63 7.92 4.37 -12.84
CA ASN A 63 7.37 5.71 -12.64
C ASN A 63 7.34 6.10 -11.16
N TRP A 64 6.87 5.21 -10.29
CA TRP A 64 6.88 5.43 -8.83
C TRP A 64 8.31 5.61 -8.29
N GLU A 65 9.26 4.79 -8.74
CA GLU A 65 10.68 4.94 -8.39
C GLU A 65 11.22 6.31 -8.79
N SER A 66 10.92 6.74 -10.02
CA SER A 66 11.35 8.04 -10.55
C SER A 66 10.77 9.21 -9.78
N GLU A 67 9.47 9.18 -9.47
CA GLU A 67 8.81 10.23 -8.70
C GLU A 67 9.33 10.29 -7.26
N ILE A 68 9.51 9.15 -6.57
CA ILE A 68 10.10 9.14 -5.22
C ILE A 68 11.53 9.71 -5.25
N SER A 69 12.33 9.31 -6.23
CA SER A 69 13.71 9.78 -6.39
C SER A 69 13.76 11.30 -6.65
N LYS A 70 12.88 11.79 -7.52
CA LYS A 70 12.74 13.21 -7.86
C LYS A 70 12.38 14.07 -6.65
N TRP A 71 11.37 13.66 -5.86
CA TRP A 71 10.87 14.46 -4.75
C TRP A 71 11.71 14.31 -3.48
N LEU A 72 12.17 13.10 -3.17
CA LEU A 72 12.88 12.82 -1.92
C LEU A 72 14.40 12.87 -2.06
N LYS A 73 14.95 12.92 -3.27
CA LYS A 73 16.39 13.12 -3.56
C LYS A 73 17.31 12.22 -2.72
N GLY A 74 16.97 10.93 -2.60
CA GLY A 74 17.76 9.93 -1.87
C GLY A 74 17.59 9.92 -0.35
N LYS A 75 16.68 10.73 0.21
CA LYS A 75 16.36 10.71 1.65
C LYS A 75 15.71 9.41 2.13
N VAL A 76 15.17 8.61 1.20
CA VAL A 76 14.54 7.33 1.47
C VAL A 76 15.24 6.26 0.65
N GLN A 77 15.57 5.15 1.30
CA GLN A 77 16.13 3.98 0.63
C GLN A 77 14.99 3.11 0.12
N LEU A 78 14.90 2.93 -1.20
CA LEU A 78 13.86 2.17 -1.85
C LEU A 78 14.43 1.04 -2.70
N LEU A 79 13.60 0.04 -2.98
CA LEU A 79 13.86 -1.01 -3.95
C LEU A 79 12.65 -1.12 -4.89
N ALA A 80 12.88 -0.99 -6.20
CA ALA A 80 11.87 -1.21 -7.22
C ALA A 80 12.14 -2.55 -7.93
N LEU A 81 11.13 -3.42 -8.00
CA LEU A 81 11.22 -4.71 -8.69
C LEU A 81 10.57 -4.58 -10.07
N CYS A 82 11.36 -4.11 -11.04
CA CYS A 82 10.94 -3.96 -12.45
C CYS A 82 11.72 -4.93 -13.33
N GLU A 83 11.03 -5.63 -14.24
CA GLU A 83 11.62 -6.43 -15.34
C GLU A 83 12.85 -7.28 -14.93
N SER A 84 12.78 -7.91 -13.77
CA SER A 84 13.92 -8.63 -13.17
C SER A 84 13.75 -10.14 -13.33
N THR A 85 14.87 -10.89 -13.30
CA THR A 85 14.76 -12.34 -13.26
C THR A 85 14.11 -12.80 -11.96
N ARG A 86 13.53 -14.00 -11.95
CA ARG A 86 12.94 -14.56 -10.72
C ARG A 86 13.93 -14.60 -9.54
N ALA A 87 15.21 -14.82 -9.82
CA ALA A 87 16.24 -14.84 -8.79
C ALA A 87 16.46 -13.44 -8.18
N ASP A 88 16.48 -12.41 -9.02
CA ASP A 88 16.66 -11.02 -8.58
C ASP A 88 15.48 -10.54 -7.74
N VAL A 89 14.26 -10.87 -8.17
CA VAL A 89 13.02 -10.58 -7.42
C VAL A 89 13.09 -11.19 -6.02
N LEU A 90 13.45 -12.47 -5.92
CA LEU A 90 13.54 -13.17 -4.64
C LEU A 90 14.63 -12.57 -3.75
N SER A 91 15.82 -12.32 -4.29
CA SER A 91 16.93 -11.68 -3.58
C SER A 91 16.55 -10.29 -3.06
N GLY A 92 15.86 -9.51 -3.88
CA GLY A 92 15.36 -8.19 -3.53
C GLY A 92 14.36 -8.21 -2.38
N ILE A 93 13.34 -9.07 -2.46
CA ILE A 93 12.35 -9.26 -1.39
C ILE A 93 13.04 -9.69 -0.09
N GLU A 94 13.96 -10.65 -0.16
CA GLU A 94 14.70 -11.11 1.03
C GLU A 94 15.58 -10.00 1.62
N SER A 95 16.21 -9.18 0.78
CA SER A 95 16.98 -8.00 1.21
C SER A 95 16.10 -6.96 1.91
N PHE A 96 14.90 -6.70 1.39
CA PHE A 96 13.93 -5.79 2.01
C PHE A 96 13.44 -6.30 3.38
N LEU A 97 13.14 -7.59 3.48
CA LEU A 97 12.56 -8.18 4.70
C LEU A 97 13.59 -8.44 5.81
N LYS A 98 14.90 -8.42 5.53
CA LYS A 98 15.97 -8.58 6.54
C LYS A 98 15.79 -7.61 7.72
N PRO A 99 15.84 -8.08 8.99
CA PRO A 99 15.56 -7.23 10.16
C PRO A 99 16.36 -5.92 10.27
N LEU A 100 17.59 -5.91 9.75
CA LEU A 100 18.49 -4.74 9.75
C LEU A 100 18.61 -4.10 8.36
N SER A 101 17.65 -4.36 7.48
CA SER A 101 17.63 -3.73 6.16
C SER A 101 17.50 -2.22 6.30
N ARG A 102 18.29 -1.49 5.51
CA ARG A 102 18.16 -0.04 5.38
C ARG A 102 17.04 0.35 4.42
N LEU A 103 16.52 -0.60 3.64
CA LEU A 103 15.42 -0.37 2.71
C LEU A 103 14.15 -0.08 3.50
N GLN A 104 13.52 1.04 3.18
CA GLN A 104 12.30 1.52 3.81
C GLN A 104 11.09 1.35 2.90
N VAL A 105 11.29 1.38 1.58
CA VAL A 105 10.21 1.31 0.59
C VAL A 105 10.48 0.19 -0.41
N LEU A 106 9.49 -0.66 -0.63
CA LEU A 106 9.47 -1.64 -1.71
C LEU A 106 8.40 -1.24 -2.73
N ILE A 107 8.75 -1.18 -4.01
CA ILE A 107 7.82 -0.97 -5.11
C ILE A 107 7.75 -2.27 -5.91
N ILE A 108 6.55 -2.84 -6.00
CA ILE A 108 6.32 -4.16 -6.58
C ILE A 108 5.03 -4.17 -7.39
N SER A 109 4.97 -4.98 -8.45
CA SER A 109 3.73 -5.14 -9.20
C SER A 109 2.72 -6.03 -8.48
N TYR A 110 1.43 -5.88 -8.77
CA TYR A 110 0.38 -6.77 -8.26
C TYR A 110 0.67 -8.25 -8.54
N GLU A 111 1.14 -8.54 -9.75
CA GLU A 111 1.45 -9.88 -10.22
C GLU A 111 2.62 -10.48 -9.43
N THR A 112 3.71 -9.71 -9.28
CA THR A 112 4.90 -10.14 -8.55
C THR A 112 4.61 -10.31 -7.06
N PHE A 113 3.82 -9.40 -6.47
CA PHE A 113 3.38 -9.54 -5.09
C PHE A 113 2.55 -10.81 -4.88
N GLY A 114 1.56 -11.06 -5.75
CA GLY A 114 0.73 -12.25 -5.67
C GLY A 114 1.54 -13.55 -5.66
N MET A 115 2.56 -13.65 -6.53
CA MET A 115 3.44 -14.81 -6.63
C MET A 115 4.35 -15.03 -5.40
N HIS A 116 4.65 -13.98 -4.63
CA HIS A 116 5.63 -14.01 -3.53
C HIS A 116 5.05 -13.58 -2.18
N SER A 117 3.73 -13.50 -2.07
CA SER A 117 3.00 -13.03 -0.89
C SER A 117 3.34 -13.78 0.39
N SER A 118 3.60 -15.09 0.30
CA SER A 118 3.98 -15.93 1.44
C SER A 118 5.25 -15.47 2.18
N LYS A 119 6.11 -14.68 1.52
CA LYS A 119 7.30 -14.10 2.15
C LYS A 119 6.95 -12.97 3.13
N PHE A 120 5.80 -12.32 2.96
CA PHE A 120 5.38 -11.14 3.73
C PHE A 120 4.46 -11.48 4.91
N GLU A 121 4.21 -12.77 5.20
CA GLU A 121 3.32 -13.22 6.28
C GLU A 121 3.85 -12.88 7.68
N ARG A 122 5.15 -12.60 7.81
CA ARG A 122 5.75 -12.29 9.11
C ARG A 122 5.32 -10.91 9.60
N PRO A 123 4.98 -10.74 10.89
CA PRO A 123 4.77 -9.42 11.48
C PRO A 123 5.97 -8.50 11.25
N GLY A 124 5.70 -7.22 10.95
CA GLY A 124 6.73 -6.24 10.62
C GLY A 124 7.28 -6.33 9.19
N SER A 125 6.66 -7.12 8.32
CA SER A 125 7.00 -7.12 6.88
C SER A 125 6.52 -5.86 6.17
N CYS A 126 5.44 -5.23 6.65
CA CYS A 126 4.86 -4.02 6.07
C CYS A 126 4.05 -3.24 7.12
N ASP A 127 4.37 -1.97 7.36
CA ASP A 127 3.62 -1.09 8.26
C ASP A 127 2.66 -0.16 7.48
N LEU A 128 2.95 0.08 6.20
CA LEU A 128 2.15 0.89 5.28
C LEU A 128 2.06 0.24 3.90
N LEU A 129 0.85 -0.08 3.47
CA LEU A 129 0.54 -0.56 2.13
C LEU A 129 -0.09 0.56 1.31
N ILE A 130 0.46 0.86 0.13
CA ILE A 130 -0.13 1.77 -0.85
C ILE A 130 -0.44 0.96 -2.10
N CYS A 131 -1.70 0.93 -2.52
CA CYS A 131 -2.16 0.26 -3.73
C CYS A 131 -2.57 1.31 -4.75
N ASP A 132 -1.79 1.44 -5.82
CA ASP A 132 -2.11 2.31 -6.94
C ASP A 132 -3.01 1.61 -7.96
N GLU A 133 -3.84 2.38 -8.66
CA GLU A 133 -4.91 1.87 -9.52
C GLU A 133 -5.76 0.79 -8.83
N ALA A 134 -6.21 1.10 -7.61
CA ALA A 134 -6.92 0.19 -6.71
C ALA A 134 -8.25 -0.32 -7.29
N HIS A 135 -8.76 0.26 -8.38
CA HIS A 135 -9.86 -0.33 -9.14
C HIS A 135 -9.52 -1.74 -9.66
N ARG A 136 -8.25 -2.15 -9.74
CA ARG A 136 -7.86 -3.55 -10.02
C ARG A 136 -8.23 -4.52 -8.88
N LEU A 137 -8.47 -4.00 -7.67
CA LEU A 137 -8.82 -4.77 -6.48
C LEU A 137 -10.34 -5.03 -6.33
N LYS A 138 -11.16 -4.75 -7.35
CA LYS A 138 -12.62 -4.93 -7.30
C LYS A 138 -13.09 -6.35 -6.97
N ASN A 139 -12.31 -7.38 -7.33
CA ASN A 139 -12.71 -8.77 -7.14
C ASN A 139 -11.91 -9.45 -6.01
N ASP A 140 -12.49 -9.44 -4.81
CA ASP A 140 -11.95 -10.06 -3.59
C ASP A 140 -11.61 -11.56 -3.74
N GLN A 141 -12.15 -12.23 -4.75
CA GLN A 141 -11.90 -13.65 -4.99
C GLN A 141 -10.51 -13.93 -5.55
N THR A 142 -9.86 -12.93 -6.16
CA THR A 142 -8.55 -13.12 -6.78
C THR A 142 -7.49 -13.48 -5.74
N LEU A 143 -6.56 -14.37 -6.12
CA LEU A 143 -5.48 -14.81 -5.23
C LEU A 143 -4.62 -13.62 -4.74
N THR A 144 -4.41 -12.63 -5.61
CA THR A 144 -3.65 -11.41 -5.28
C THR A 144 -4.37 -10.57 -4.23
N ASN A 145 -5.69 -10.38 -4.33
CA ASN A 145 -6.44 -9.62 -3.34
C ASN A 145 -6.45 -10.31 -1.98
N LYS A 146 -6.65 -11.64 -1.96
CA LYS A 146 -6.58 -12.41 -0.71
C LYS A 146 -5.21 -12.31 -0.07
N ALA A 147 -4.14 -12.39 -0.87
CA ALA A 147 -2.78 -12.23 -0.41
C ALA A 147 -2.47 -10.83 0.13
N LEU A 148 -2.98 -9.78 -0.52
CA LEU A 148 -2.85 -8.40 -0.03
C LEU A 148 -3.67 -8.19 1.25
N ALA A 149 -4.87 -8.76 1.31
CA ALA A 149 -5.74 -8.66 2.47
C ALA A 149 -5.17 -9.40 3.68
N SER A 150 -4.45 -10.52 3.48
CA SER A 150 -3.78 -11.28 4.53
C SER A 150 -2.46 -10.66 4.99
N LEU A 151 -1.95 -9.63 4.30
CA LEU A 151 -0.72 -8.95 4.70
C LEU A 151 -0.91 -8.30 6.09
N PRO A 152 -0.06 -8.61 7.10
CA PRO A 152 -0.15 -8.03 8.43
C PRO A 152 0.32 -6.58 8.40
N CYS A 153 -0.56 -5.69 7.94
CA CYS A 153 -0.30 -4.28 7.74
C CYS A 153 -1.48 -3.45 8.26
N THR A 154 -1.20 -2.54 9.19
CA THR A 154 -2.19 -1.69 9.84
C THR A 154 -2.69 -0.58 8.94
N ARG A 155 -1.80 0.05 8.15
CA ARG A 155 -2.13 1.24 7.37
C ARG A 155 -2.24 0.90 5.90
N ARG A 156 -3.42 1.08 5.32
CA ARG A 156 -3.70 0.71 3.93
C ARG A 156 -4.27 1.89 3.17
N ILE A 157 -3.63 2.26 2.07
CA ILE A 157 -4.03 3.37 1.21
C ILE A 157 -4.37 2.83 -0.17
N LEU A 158 -5.59 3.09 -0.63
CA LEU A 158 -6.01 2.79 -2.00
C LEU A 158 -6.04 4.09 -2.79
N LEU A 159 -5.37 4.12 -3.94
CA LEU A 159 -5.41 5.23 -4.89
C LEU A 159 -6.22 4.77 -6.11
N SER A 160 -7.24 5.53 -6.49
CA SER A 160 -8.01 5.26 -7.71
C SER A 160 -8.33 6.56 -8.43
N GLY A 161 -8.20 6.58 -9.76
CA GLY A 161 -8.70 7.68 -10.60
C GLY A 161 -10.17 7.55 -10.96
N THR A 162 -10.75 6.38 -10.73
CA THR A 162 -12.15 6.07 -11.02
C THR A 162 -12.81 5.65 -9.71
N PRO A 163 -13.37 6.61 -8.93
CA PRO A 163 -14.18 6.27 -7.77
C PRO A 163 -15.35 5.40 -8.25
N MET A 164 -15.33 4.12 -7.89
CA MET A 164 -16.50 3.25 -7.80
C MET A 164 -17.44 3.28 -9.02
N GLN A 165 -17.09 2.59 -10.09
CA GLN A 165 -17.81 2.78 -11.34
C GLN A 165 -19.25 2.25 -11.37
N ASN A 166 -19.71 1.25 -10.57
CA ASN A 166 -21.13 0.83 -10.62
C ASN A 166 -21.66 -0.17 -9.55
N ASP A 167 -20.92 -0.61 -8.52
CA ASP A 167 -21.43 -1.63 -7.59
C ASP A 167 -21.14 -1.30 -6.11
N LEU A 168 -22.17 -1.35 -5.26
CA LEU A 168 -22.02 -1.21 -3.80
C LEU A 168 -21.14 -2.32 -3.22
N GLU A 169 -21.12 -3.50 -3.86
CA GLU A 169 -20.25 -4.61 -3.47
C GLU A 169 -18.77 -4.26 -3.64
N GLU A 170 -18.41 -3.62 -4.75
CA GLU A 170 -17.04 -3.15 -4.98
C GLU A 170 -16.61 -2.14 -3.90
N PHE A 171 -17.54 -1.29 -3.42
CA PHE A 171 -17.24 -0.28 -2.41
C PHE A 171 -17.03 -0.94 -1.06
N PHE A 172 -17.92 -1.87 -0.71
CA PHE A 172 -17.78 -2.69 0.48
C PHE A 172 -16.43 -3.40 0.49
N SER A 173 -16.05 -4.05 -0.61
CA SER A 173 -14.75 -4.73 -0.78
C SER A 173 -13.56 -3.77 -0.56
N MET A 174 -13.56 -2.58 -1.17
CA MET A 174 -12.49 -1.59 -0.98
C MET A 174 -12.42 -1.04 0.46
N VAL A 175 -13.57 -0.77 1.08
CA VAL A 175 -13.62 -0.29 2.47
C VAL A 175 -13.21 -1.40 3.44
N ASN A 176 -13.72 -2.61 3.28
CA ASN A 176 -13.35 -3.75 4.11
C ASN A 176 -11.87 -4.14 3.92
N PHE A 177 -11.31 -3.94 2.73
CA PHE A 177 -9.87 -4.12 2.51
C PHE A 177 -9.03 -3.10 3.28
N THR A 178 -9.44 -1.82 3.28
CA THR A 178 -8.69 -0.73 3.94
C THR A 178 -8.89 -0.69 5.44
N ASN A 179 -10.12 -0.93 5.89
CA ASN A 179 -10.57 -0.87 7.27
C ASN A 179 -11.49 -2.08 7.56
N PRO A 180 -10.90 -3.26 7.78
CA PRO A 180 -11.67 -4.48 8.01
C PRO A 180 -12.64 -4.35 9.19
N GLY A 181 -13.90 -4.74 8.99
CA GLY A 181 -14.92 -4.78 10.04
C GLY A 181 -15.65 -3.47 10.35
N VAL A 182 -15.22 -2.33 9.80
CA VAL A 182 -15.88 -1.02 10.08
C VAL A 182 -17.31 -0.95 9.54
N LEU A 183 -17.59 -1.62 8.42
CA LEU A 183 -18.94 -1.66 7.83
C LEU A 183 -19.77 -2.88 8.28
N GLY A 184 -19.24 -3.73 9.15
CA GLY A 184 -19.85 -5.02 9.49
C GLY A 184 -19.79 -6.03 8.33
N ASP A 185 -20.74 -6.98 8.32
CA ASP A 185 -20.79 -8.04 7.32
C ASP A 185 -21.41 -7.56 5.99
N ALA A 186 -21.02 -8.19 4.88
CA ALA A 186 -21.53 -7.86 3.54
C ALA A 186 -23.06 -7.95 3.44
N SER A 187 -23.70 -8.86 4.19
CA SER A 187 -25.16 -8.98 4.24
C SER A 187 -25.86 -7.88 5.02
N TYR A 188 -25.16 -7.22 5.95
CA TYR A 188 -25.69 -6.06 6.69
C TYR A 188 -25.57 -4.77 5.87
N PHE A 189 -24.54 -4.69 5.02
CA PHE A 189 -24.28 -3.52 4.17
C PHE A 189 -25.14 -3.47 2.89
N ARG A 190 -25.57 -4.63 2.38
CA ARG A 190 -26.52 -4.74 1.26
C ARG A 190 -27.94 -4.37 1.67
#